data_AF-A0A1M5I914-F1
#
_entry.id   AF-A0A1M5I914-F1
#
_cell.length_a   1.000
_cell.length_b   1.000
_cell.length_c   1.000
_cell.angle_alpha   90.00
_cell.angle_beta   90.00
_cell.angle_gamma   90.00
#
_symmetry.space_group_name_H-M   'P 1'
#
loop_
_entity.id
_entity.type
_entity.pdbx_description
1 polymer ?
#
loop_
_entity_poly.entity_id
_entity_poly.type
_entity_poly.pdbx_seq_one_letter_code
_entity_poly.pdbx_strand_id
1 'polypeptide(L)'
;MTAAGAVPLVRTRSPHFADVGRPLDLGARGVIVPNVRDAAHAREVVAACRYAPAGGRSIGRLSGGADEPLVVVMVEAASALDDLDALLAVDGLDGVYVGPGDLGLSLGLAGEEHRAELRGVLSSIVARAVAAGVPVGVHAYSGEEAAGYAAEGATIVTVAVDVAMLGAAAAGHLSAARGSARGAGAGEA
;
A
#
# COMPACT_ATOMS: atom_id res chain seq x y z
N MET A 1 -16.84 15.23 -1.14
CA MET A 1 -17.34 14.97 0.23
C MET A 1 -16.67 13.69 0.72
N THR A 2 -15.84 13.76 1.75
CA THR A 2 -15.23 12.57 2.38
C THR A 2 -16.23 12.02 3.39
N ALA A 3 -16.87 10.88 3.12
CA ALA A 3 -17.99 10.37 3.94
C ALA A 3 -17.64 10.13 5.43
N ALA A 4 -16.35 10.09 5.78
CA ALA A 4 -15.86 9.93 7.16
C ALA A 4 -14.63 10.79 7.48
N GLY A 5 -14.42 11.90 6.76
CA GLY A 5 -13.20 12.73 6.93
C GLY A 5 -11.90 12.12 6.38
N ALA A 6 -11.98 10.96 5.72
CA ALA A 6 -10.83 10.27 5.10
C ALA A 6 -10.61 10.69 3.64
N VAL A 7 -9.35 10.81 3.22
CA VAL A 7 -8.96 11.07 1.82
C VAL A 7 -9.04 9.75 1.03
N PRO A 8 -9.88 9.63 -0.01
CA PRO A 8 -10.02 8.39 -0.77
C PRO A 8 -8.83 8.20 -1.73
N LEU A 9 -7.99 7.22 -1.41
CA LEU A 9 -6.96 6.69 -2.32
C LEU A 9 -7.45 5.38 -2.93
N VAL A 10 -7.13 5.15 -4.20
CA VAL A 10 -7.51 3.92 -4.90
C VAL A 10 -6.26 3.19 -5.36
N ARG A 11 -6.10 1.93 -4.94
CA ARG A 11 -5.11 1.05 -5.55
C ARG A 11 -5.55 0.71 -6.97
N THR A 12 -4.75 1.03 -7.98
CA THR A 12 -5.11 0.76 -9.39
C THR A 12 -5.00 -0.73 -9.68
N ARG A 13 -5.68 -1.18 -10.74
CA ARG A 13 -5.59 -2.58 -11.19
C ARG A 13 -4.18 -2.94 -11.66
N SER A 14 -3.54 -2.01 -12.36
CA SER A 14 -2.22 -2.18 -12.97
C SER A 14 -1.53 -0.82 -13.08
N PRO A 15 -0.23 -0.78 -13.42
CA PRO A 15 0.48 0.47 -13.70
C PRO A 15 0.24 1.00 -15.12
N HIS A 16 -0.58 0.32 -15.94
CA HIS A 16 -0.86 0.78 -17.29
C HIS A 16 -1.61 2.10 -17.30
N PHE A 17 -1.22 2.98 -18.22
CA PHE A 17 -1.74 4.33 -18.39
C PHE A 17 -3.28 4.43 -18.27
N ALA A 18 -4.01 3.54 -18.94
CA ALA A 18 -5.48 3.53 -18.95
C ALA A 18 -6.10 3.17 -17.59
N ASP A 19 -5.43 2.31 -16.81
CA ASP A 19 -5.91 1.87 -15.50
C ASP A 19 -5.60 2.91 -14.40
N VAL A 20 -4.54 3.70 -14.58
CA VAL A 20 -4.11 4.72 -13.61
C VAL A 20 -5.04 5.94 -13.62
N GLY A 21 -5.43 6.43 -14.80
CA GLY A 21 -6.30 7.61 -14.91
C GLY A 21 -7.74 7.35 -14.47
N ARG A 22 -8.23 6.12 -14.62
CA ARG A 22 -9.65 5.78 -14.45
C ARG A 22 -10.20 6.06 -13.05
N PRO A 23 -9.53 5.68 -11.93
CA PRO A 23 -10.00 6.03 -10.59
C PRO A 23 -10.06 7.53 -10.33
N LEU A 24 -9.11 8.29 -10.91
CA LEU A 24 -9.04 9.74 -10.75
C LEU A 24 -10.24 10.42 -11.41
N ASP A 25 -10.69 9.92 -12.57
CA ASP A 25 -11.89 10.41 -13.26
C ASP A 25 -13.20 10.08 -12.52
N LEU A 26 -13.15 9.05 -11.66
CA LEU A 26 -14.24 8.63 -10.77
C LEU A 26 -14.21 9.35 -9.41
N GLY A 27 -13.31 10.32 -9.21
CA GLY A 27 -13.27 11.18 -8.02
C GLY A 27 -12.29 10.75 -6.94
N ALA A 28 -11.39 9.78 -7.20
CA ALA A 28 -10.29 9.48 -6.30
C ALA A 28 -9.39 10.71 -6.10
N ARG A 29 -8.87 10.88 -4.89
CA ARG A 29 -7.94 11.98 -4.55
C ARG A 29 -6.48 11.61 -4.77
N GLY A 30 -6.23 10.34 -5.01
CA GLY A 30 -4.93 9.81 -5.39
C GLY A 30 -5.00 8.34 -5.71
N VAL A 31 -3.89 7.81 -6.21
CA VAL A 31 -3.71 6.42 -6.60
C VAL A 31 -2.54 5.79 -5.86
N ILE A 32 -2.67 4.50 -5.58
CA ILE A 32 -1.57 3.62 -5.16
C ILE A 32 -1.34 2.62 -6.30
N VAL A 33 -0.20 2.70 -6.98
CA VAL A 33 0.00 2.00 -8.25
C VAL A 33 0.88 0.76 -8.03
N PRO A 34 0.37 -0.46 -8.24
CA PRO A 34 1.12 -1.70 -8.03
C PRO A 34 2.12 -1.98 -9.15
N ASN A 35 3.05 -2.90 -8.91
CA ASN A 35 3.98 -3.48 -9.88
C ASN A 35 4.86 -2.45 -10.61
N VAL A 36 5.22 -1.35 -9.94
CA VAL A 36 6.23 -0.42 -10.44
C VAL A 36 7.61 -1.06 -10.30
N ARG A 37 8.44 -0.98 -11.34
CA ARG A 37 9.64 -1.81 -11.49
C ARG A 37 10.94 -1.07 -11.27
N ASP A 38 10.93 0.24 -11.54
CA ASP A 38 12.08 1.12 -11.59
C ASP A 38 11.61 2.58 -11.66
N ALA A 39 12.54 3.52 -11.56
CA ALA A 39 12.30 4.97 -11.62
C ALA A 39 11.73 5.44 -12.97
N ALA A 40 12.10 4.79 -14.08
CA ALA A 40 11.57 5.13 -15.40
C ALA A 40 10.08 4.82 -15.49
N HIS A 41 9.68 3.64 -15.02
CA HIS A 41 8.28 3.23 -14.94
C HIS A 41 7.49 4.12 -13.96
N ALA A 42 8.09 4.54 -12.85
CA ALA A 42 7.46 5.51 -11.93
C ALA A 42 7.18 6.86 -12.62
N ARG A 43 8.10 7.37 -13.45
CA ARG A 43 7.86 8.60 -14.25
C ARG A 43 6.70 8.44 -15.22
N GLU A 44 6.57 7.27 -15.87
CA GLU A 44 5.43 6.96 -16.74
C GLU A 44 4.11 7.00 -15.96
N VAL A 45 4.08 6.44 -14.75
CA VAL A 45 2.92 6.47 -13.86
C VAL A 45 2.56 7.90 -13.44
N VAL A 46 3.55 8.71 -13.06
CA VAL A 46 3.33 10.14 -12.73
C VAL A 46 2.75 10.87 -13.95
N ALA A 47 3.34 10.69 -15.14
CA ALA A 47 2.83 11.30 -16.37
C ALA A 47 1.40 10.86 -16.71
N ALA A 48 0.99 9.64 -16.36
CA ALA A 48 -0.38 9.17 -16.53
C ALA A 48 -1.39 9.86 -15.59
N CYS A 49 -0.92 10.42 -14.47
CA CYS A 49 -1.75 11.10 -13.48
C CYS A 49 -1.89 12.61 -13.72
N ARG A 50 -0.99 13.20 -14.53
CA ARG A 50 -0.89 14.65 -14.75
C ARG A 50 -1.43 15.04 -16.13
N TYR A 51 -2.07 16.21 -16.20
CA TYR A 51 -2.49 16.82 -17.46
C TYR A 51 -1.29 17.44 -18.21
N ALA A 52 -1.47 17.72 -19.51
CA ALA A 52 -0.49 18.47 -20.29
C ALA A 52 -0.24 19.86 -19.65
N PRO A 53 1.01 20.36 -19.62
CA PRO A 53 2.23 19.78 -20.24
C PRO A 53 2.99 18.79 -19.34
N ALA A 54 2.59 18.60 -18.08
CA ALA A 54 3.29 17.76 -17.11
C ALA A 54 3.05 16.24 -17.29
N GLY A 55 2.07 15.86 -18.11
CA GLY A 55 1.74 14.47 -18.39
C GLY A 55 0.77 14.31 -19.55
N GLY A 56 0.23 13.11 -19.69
CA GLY A 56 -0.63 12.70 -20.80
C GLY A 56 -2.09 12.49 -20.43
N ARG A 57 -2.50 12.68 -19.17
CA ARG A 57 -3.84 12.35 -18.69
C ARG A 57 -4.93 12.99 -19.56
N SER A 58 -5.96 12.20 -19.90
CA SER A 58 -7.09 12.68 -20.72
C SER A 58 -8.04 13.58 -19.92
N ILE A 59 -8.53 14.66 -20.54
CA ILE A 59 -9.53 15.57 -19.97
C ILE A 59 -10.97 15.03 -20.05
N GLY A 60 -11.18 13.86 -20.67
CA GLY A 60 -12.49 13.23 -20.87
C GLY A 60 -13.14 12.66 -19.59
N ARG A 61 -13.06 13.40 -18.47
CA ARG A 61 -13.60 12.99 -17.17
C ARG A 61 -15.12 13.11 -17.14
N LEU A 62 -15.78 12.11 -16.55
CA LEU A 62 -17.22 12.10 -16.34
C LEU A 62 -17.63 12.94 -15.11
N SER A 63 -16.70 13.22 -14.19
CA SER A 63 -16.96 13.99 -12.95
C SER A 63 -15.69 14.66 -12.39
N GLY A 64 -15.84 15.53 -11.38
CA GLY A 64 -14.82 16.43 -10.79
C GLY A 64 -13.69 15.75 -10.01
N GLY A 65 -12.86 14.96 -10.71
CA GLY A 65 -11.62 14.41 -10.21
C GLY A 65 -10.59 15.47 -9.80
N ALA A 66 -9.61 15.07 -8.99
CA ALA A 66 -8.53 15.99 -8.58
C ALA A 66 -7.64 16.36 -9.78
N ASP A 67 -7.37 17.66 -9.93
CA ASP A 67 -6.41 18.19 -10.92
C ASP A 67 -4.97 17.82 -10.55
N GLU A 68 -4.69 17.82 -9.24
CA GLU A 68 -3.42 17.40 -8.64
C GLU A 68 -3.68 16.23 -7.67
N PRO A 69 -3.82 15.00 -8.20
CA PRO A 69 -4.03 13.82 -7.36
C PRO A 69 -2.72 13.36 -6.72
N LEU A 70 -2.80 12.73 -5.54
CA LEU A 70 -1.65 12.06 -4.94
C LEU A 70 -1.23 10.85 -5.81
N VAL A 71 0.06 10.72 -6.09
CA VAL A 71 0.65 9.61 -6.85
C VAL A 71 1.58 8.84 -5.92
N VAL A 72 1.14 7.66 -5.51
CA VAL A 72 1.93 6.73 -4.69
C VAL A 72 2.20 5.49 -5.52
N VAL A 73 3.45 5.03 -5.56
CA VAL A 73 3.82 3.79 -6.27
C VAL A 73 4.19 2.70 -5.29
N MET A 74 3.88 1.45 -5.63
CA MET A 74 4.24 0.33 -4.77
C MET A 74 5.67 -0.14 -5.02
N VAL A 75 6.43 -0.33 -3.94
CA VAL A 75 7.73 -1.00 -3.95
C VAL A 75 7.48 -2.44 -3.51
N GLU A 76 7.25 -3.31 -4.48
CA GLU A 76 6.85 -4.70 -4.25
C GLU A 76 7.55 -5.73 -5.16
N ALA A 77 8.59 -5.28 -5.87
CA ALA A 77 9.46 -6.10 -6.70
C ALA A 77 10.93 -5.87 -6.33
N ALA A 78 11.76 -6.89 -6.48
CA ALA A 78 13.20 -6.82 -6.22
C ALA A 78 13.87 -5.70 -7.06
N SER A 79 13.48 -5.56 -8.34
CA SER A 79 14.02 -4.51 -9.20
C SER A 79 13.71 -3.10 -8.70
N ALA A 80 12.53 -2.89 -8.09
CA ALA A 80 12.15 -1.60 -7.54
C ALA A 80 12.91 -1.28 -6.25
N LEU A 81 13.30 -2.32 -5.49
CA LEU A 81 14.16 -2.17 -4.33
C LEU A 81 15.61 -1.83 -4.72
N ASP A 82 16.12 -2.48 -5.77
CA ASP A 82 17.44 -2.22 -6.33
C ASP A 82 17.55 -0.77 -6.83
N ASP A 83 16.50 -0.26 -7.48
CA ASP A 83 16.44 1.10 -8.03
C ASP A 83 15.78 2.13 -7.07
N LEU A 84 15.61 1.78 -5.79
CA LEU A 84 14.78 2.55 -4.86
C LEU A 84 15.22 4.02 -4.73
N ASP A 85 16.51 4.32 -4.65
CA ASP A 85 16.96 5.72 -4.47
C ASP A 85 16.62 6.58 -5.71
N ALA A 86 16.74 6.01 -6.91
CA ALA A 86 16.35 6.70 -8.14
C ALA A 86 14.82 6.84 -8.24
N LEU A 87 14.07 5.85 -7.76
CA LEU A 87 12.61 5.88 -7.70
C LEU A 87 12.11 6.95 -6.72
N LEU A 88 12.72 7.06 -5.54
CA LEU A 88 12.41 8.09 -4.55
C LEU A 88 12.73 9.51 -5.05
N ALA A 89 13.66 9.65 -5.99
CA ALA A 89 14.02 10.92 -6.61
C ALA A 89 13.13 11.32 -7.81
N VAL A 90 12.05 10.58 -8.10
CA VAL A 90 11.16 10.89 -9.22
C VAL A 90 10.30 12.11 -8.92
N ASP A 91 10.47 13.16 -9.73
CA ASP A 91 9.63 14.36 -9.66
C ASP A 91 8.14 14.03 -9.86
N GLY A 92 7.30 14.61 -9.00
CA GLY A 92 5.86 14.43 -9.02
C GLY A 92 5.35 13.14 -8.38
N LEU A 93 6.24 12.32 -7.81
CA LEU A 93 5.90 11.22 -6.91
C LEU A 93 5.63 11.76 -5.51
N ASP A 94 4.46 11.45 -4.96
CA ASP A 94 4.03 11.94 -3.64
C ASP A 94 4.38 10.95 -2.50
N GLY A 95 4.74 9.72 -2.84
CA GLY A 95 5.19 8.72 -1.87
C GLY A 95 5.41 7.34 -2.47
N VAL A 96 5.90 6.44 -1.64
CA VAL A 96 6.00 5.00 -1.94
C VAL A 96 5.16 4.20 -0.96
N TYR A 97 4.70 3.02 -1.37
CA TYR A 97 3.96 2.11 -0.50
C TYR A 97 4.52 0.70 -0.63
N VAL A 98 4.86 0.05 0.48
CA VAL A 98 5.48 -1.28 0.45
C VAL A 98 4.41 -2.36 0.64
N GLY A 99 4.37 -3.32 -0.28
CA GLY A 99 3.56 -4.54 -0.19
C GLY A 99 4.40 -5.73 0.28
N PRO A 100 4.38 -6.12 1.57
CA PRO A 100 5.28 -7.15 2.09
C PRO A 100 5.12 -8.52 1.44
N GLY A 101 3.89 -8.92 1.10
CA GLY A 101 3.62 -10.22 0.49
C GLY A 101 4.28 -10.37 -0.87
N ASP A 102 4.03 -9.43 -1.78
CA ASP A 102 4.59 -9.43 -3.14
C ASP A 102 6.11 -9.20 -3.11
N LEU A 103 6.61 -8.31 -2.24
CA LEU A 103 8.05 -8.09 -2.08
C LEU A 103 8.77 -9.35 -1.55
N GLY A 104 8.18 -10.01 -0.54
CA GLY A 104 8.70 -11.26 0.01
C GLY A 104 8.78 -12.35 -1.06
N LEU A 105 7.73 -12.51 -1.88
CA LEU A 105 7.75 -13.42 -3.02
C LEU A 105 8.84 -13.06 -4.04
N SER A 106 8.97 -11.77 -4.39
CA SER A 106 9.95 -11.31 -5.36
C SER A 106 11.40 -11.50 -4.91
N LEU A 107 11.66 -11.48 -3.60
CA LEU A 107 12.99 -11.67 -3.01
C LEU A 107 13.29 -13.13 -2.65
N GLY A 108 12.32 -14.04 -2.80
CA GLY A 108 12.45 -15.42 -2.30
C GLY A 108 12.43 -15.53 -0.77
N LEU A 109 11.86 -14.52 -0.10
CA LEU A 109 11.70 -14.41 1.35
C LEU A 109 10.25 -14.69 1.80
N ALA A 110 9.52 -15.48 1.01
CA ALA A 110 8.19 -15.93 1.39
C ALA A 110 8.30 -17.08 2.40
N GLY A 111 7.62 -16.96 3.54
CA GLY A 111 7.64 -17.97 4.60
C GLY A 111 7.86 -17.36 5.99
N GLU A 112 7.43 -18.06 7.03
CA GLU A 112 7.60 -17.60 8.42
C GLU A 112 9.07 -17.62 8.86
N GLU A 113 9.87 -18.52 8.31
CA GLU A 113 11.31 -18.63 8.54
C GLU A 113 12.08 -17.37 8.10
N HIS A 114 11.58 -16.66 7.09
CA HIS A 114 12.17 -15.43 6.55
C HIS A 114 11.56 -14.16 7.15
N ARG A 115 10.62 -14.27 8.10
CA ARG A 115 9.88 -13.11 8.64
C ARG A 115 10.79 -12.01 9.20
N ALA A 116 11.84 -12.39 9.93
CA ALA A 116 12.78 -11.42 10.50
C ALA A 116 13.63 -10.73 9.41
N GLU A 117 14.05 -11.48 8.40
CA GLU A 117 14.82 -10.98 7.27
C GLU A 117 13.98 -10.01 6.42
N LEU A 118 12.76 -10.42 6.06
CA LEU A 118 11.80 -9.56 5.35
C LEU A 118 11.51 -8.30 6.16
N ARG A 119 11.29 -8.40 7.49
CA ARG A 119 11.08 -7.23 8.34
C ARG A 119 12.24 -6.24 8.28
N GLY A 120 13.49 -6.73 8.25
CA GLY A 120 14.69 -5.90 8.09
C GLY A 120 14.74 -5.20 6.74
N VAL A 121 14.37 -5.89 5.66
CA VAL A 121 14.22 -5.28 4.33
C VAL A 121 13.17 -4.16 4.36
N LEU A 122 12.01 -4.39 4.96
CA LEU A 122 10.96 -3.38 5.09
C LEU A 122 11.42 -2.16 5.89
N SER A 123 12.10 -2.35 7.04
CA SER A 123 12.71 -1.26 7.81
C SER A 123 13.70 -0.45 6.96
N SER A 124 14.51 -1.14 6.12
CA SER A 124 15.49 -0.46 5.27
C SER A 124 14.83 0.44 4.22
N ILE A 125 13.69 0.02 3.64
CA ILE A 125 12.92 0.82 2.68
C ILE A 125 12.34 2.05 3.37
N VAL A 126 11.74 1.87 4.55
CA VAL A 126 11.22 2.98 5.36
C VAL A 126 12.32 3.99 5.67
N ALA A 127 13.48 3.53 6.14
CA ALA A 127 14.61 4.40 6.47
C ALA A 127 15.12 5.19 5.24
N ARG A 128 15.25 4.54 4.07
CA ARG A 128 15.68 5.20 2.83
C ARG A 128 14.67 6.25 2.34
N ALA A 129 13.38 5.93 2.37
CA ALA A 129 12.33 6.87 1.99
C ALA A 129 12.26 8.08 2.95
N VAL A 130 12.36 7.84 4.26
CA VAL A 130 12.44 8.90 5.27
C VAL A 130 13.67 9.78 5.05
N ALA A 131 14.84 9.19 4.80
CA ALA A 131 16.06 9.95 4.51
C ALA A 131 15.96 10.80 3.24
N ALA A 132 15.22 10.33 2.23
CA ALA A 132 14.92 11.07 1.01
C ALA A 132 13.82 12.14 1.20
N GLY A 133 13.17 12.21 2.37
CA GLY A 133 12.04 13.11 2.63
C GLY A 133 10.76 12.70 1.89
N VAL A 134 10.66 11.45 1.45
CA VAL A 134 9.52 10.92 0.68
C VAL A 134 8.60 10.15 1.62
N PRO A 135 7.29 10.48 1.67
CA PRO A 135 6.32 9.71 2.44
C PRO A 135 6.35 8.22 2.08
N VAL A 136 6.41 7.36 3.09
CA VAL A 136 6.39 5.91 2.92
C VAL A 136 5.20 5.30 3.64
N GLY A 137 4.50 4.45 2.92
CA GLY A 137 3.48 3.57 3.46
C GLY A 137 3.92 2.12 3.51
N VAL A 138 3.34 1.38 4.45
CA VAL A 138 3.57 -0.05 4.58
C VAL A 138 2.24 -0.74 4.90
N HIS A 139 1.99 -1.86 4.23
CA HIS A 139 0.89 -2.73 4.60
C HIS A 139 1.24 -3.49 5.88
N ALA A 140 0.50 -3.27 6.96
CA ALA A 140 0.66 -4.03 8.19
C ALA A 140 -0.47 -5.04 8.35
N TYR A 141 -0.18 -6.20 8.93
CA TYR A 141 -1.17 -7.25 9.17
C TYR A 141 -1.71 -7.23 10.62
N SER A 142 -1.16 -6.38 11.48
CA SER A 142 -1.66 -6.14 12.84
C SER A 142 -1.42 -4.69 13.29
N GLY A 143 -2.07 -4.30 14.39
CA GLY A 143 -1.85 -2.99 15.01
C GLY A 143 -0.44 -2.82 15.58
N GLU A 144 0.17 -3.90 16.09
CA GLU A 144 1.54 -3.90 16.59
C GLU A 144 2.55 -3.67 15.46
N GLU A 145 2.38 -4.36 14.33
CA GLU A 145 3.21 -4.12 13.14
C GLU A 145 3.06 -2.69 12.64
N ALA A 146 1.82 -2.19 12.58
CA ALA A 146 1.55 -0.83 12.17
C ALA A 146 2.22 0.21 13.08
N ALA A 147 2.14 0.03 14.40
CA ALA A 147 2.82 0.89 15.37
C ALA A 147 4.33 0.85 15.20
N GLY A 148 4.91 -0.33 14.90
CA GLY A 148 6.32 -0.49 14.59
C GLY A 148 6.76 0.32 13.37
N TYR A 149 6.05 0.22 12.24
CA TYR A 149 6.36 1.00 11.04
C TYR A 149 6.19 2.51 11.27
N ALA A 150 5.16 2.92 12.01
CA ALA A 150 4.96 4.32 12.36
C ALA A 150 6.11 4.87 13.22
N ALA A 151 6.63 4.09 14.17
CA ALA A 151 7.79 4.46 14.99
C ALA A 151 9.09 4.59 14.16
N GLU A 152 9.19 3.86 13.04
CA GLU A 152 10.29 3.97 12.07
C GLU A 152 10.14 5.18 11.11
N GLY A 153 9.01 5.88 11.15
CA GLY A 153 8.76 7.08 10.35
C GLY A 153 7.81 6.88 9.16
N ALA A 154 7.18 5.71 9.01
CA ALA A 154 6.15 5.53 7.99
C ALA A 154 4.91 6.39 8.30
N THR A 155 4.41 7.09 7.28
CA THR A 155 3.30 8.06 7.41
C THR A 155 1.99 7.60 6.76
N ILE A 156 2.02 6.50 5.98
CA ILE A 156 0.85 5.91 5.32
C ILE A 156 0.72 4.43 5.70
N VAL A 157 0.29 4.13 6.91
CA VAL A 157 0.26 2.76 7.43
C VAL A 157 -1.14 2.15 7.31
N THR A 158 -1.25 0.98 6.67
CA THR A 158 -2.51 0.21 6.71
C THR A 158 -2.58 -0.56 8.02
N VAL A 159 -3.54 -0.22 8.86
CA VAL A 159 -3.72 -0.81 10.20
C VAL A 159 -4.74 -1.95 10.23
N ALA A 160 -5.56 -2.07 9.18
CA ALA A 160 -6.68 -3.00 9.12
C ALA A 160 -7.12 -3.24 7.67
N VAL A 161 -7.68 -4.43 7.42
CA VAL A 161 -8.34 -4.81 6.16
C VAL A 161 -9.75 -5.29 6.50
N ASP A 162 -10.76 -4.63 5.94
CA ASP A 162 -12.17 -4.86 6.22
C ASP A 162 -12.60 -6.31 5.99
N VAL A 163 -12.24 -6.91 4.85
CA VAL A 163 -12.55 -8.31 4.52
C VAL A 163 -11.93 -9.27 5.53
N ALA A 164 -10.69 -9.01 5.96
CA ALA A 164 -10.01 -9.84 6.96
C ALA A 164 -10.68 -9.72 8.34
N MET A 165 -11.02 -8.50 8.76
CA MET A 165 -11.73 -8.25 10.02
C MET A 165 -13.11 -8.89 10.04
N LEU A 166 -13.90 -8.71 8.97
CA LEU A 166 -15.22 -9.31 8.83
C LEU A 166 -15.13 -10.84 8.80
N GLY A 167 -14.14 -11.39 8.10
CA GLY A 167 -13.88 -12.83 8.06
C GLY A 167 -13.55 -13.42 9.43
N ALA A 168 -12.64 -12.77 10.18
CA ALA A 168 -12.27 -13.18 11.52
C ALA A 168 -13.45 -13.13 12.50
N ALA A 169 -14.23 -12.03 12.47
CA ALA A 169 -15.42 -11.88 13.31
C ALA A 169 -16.48 -12.94 13.00
N ALA A 170 -16.78 -13.15 11.70
CA ALA A 170 -17.75 -14.16 11.27
C ALA A 170 -17.31 -15.58 11.68
N ALA A 171 -16.04 -15.92 11.49
CA ALA A 171 -15.48 -17.20 11.91
C ALA A 171 -15.58 -17.41 13.43
N GLY A 172 -15.30 -16.35 14.22
CA GLY A 172 -15.45 -16.38 15.68
C GLY A 172 -16.88 -16.68 16.12
N HIS A 173 -17.87 -15.97 15.57
CA HIS A 173 -19.29 -16.21 15.88
C HIS A 173 -19.73 -17.62 15.49
N LEU A 174 -19.30 -18.12 14.33
CA LEU A 174 -19.66 -19.47 13.87
C LEU A 174 -19.02 -20.56 14.75
N SER A 175 -17.77 -20.38 15.18
CA SER A 175 -17.09 -21.31 16.09
C SER A 175 -17.81 -21.42 17.44
N ALA A 176 -18.21 -20.27 18.01
CA ALA A 176 -18.98 -20.24 19.24
C ALA A 176 -20.36 -20.92 19.09
N ALA A 177 -21.08 -20.64 17.99
CA ALA A 177 -22.37 -21.26 17.71
C ALA A 177 -22.28 -22.78 17.51
N ARG A 178 -21.15 -23.30 17.02
CA ARG A 178 -20.88 -24.74 16.84
C ARG A 178 -20.46 -25.45 18.13
N GLY A 179 -20.33 -24.74 19.25
CA GLY A 179 -19.91 -25.32 20.53
C GLY A 179 -18.41 -25.62 20.63
N SER A 180 -17.60 -25.14 19.68
CA SER A 180 -16.14 -25.35 19.69
C SER A 180 -15.41 -24.48 20.74
N ALA A 181 -16.15 -23.62 21.46
CA ALA A 181 -15.62 -22.75 22.51
C ALA A 181 -16.23 -23.08 23.87
N ARG A 182 -15.94 -24.28 24.40
CA ARG A 182 -15.86 -24.58 25.86
C ARG A 182 -15.30 -25.99 26.06
N GLY A 183 -13.97 -26.08 26.09
CA GLY A 183 -13.23 -27.31 26.31
C GLY A 183 -11.89 -27.05 26.98
N ALA A 184 -11.91 -26.42 28.16
CA ALA A 184 -10.83 -26.48 29.15
C ALA A 184 -11.46 -26.22 30.52
N GLY A 185 -11.87 -27.30 31.19
CA GLY A 185 -12.31 -27.26 32.57
C GLY A 185 -11.14 -27.48 33.53
N ALA A 186 -11.22 -26.81 34.68
CA ALA A 186 -10.78 -27.29 35.99
C ALA A 186 -11.78 -26.65 36.97
N GLY A 187 -12.54 -27.33 37.81
CA GLY A 187 -12.39 -28.65 38.41
C GLY A 187 -12.78 -28.45 39.87
N GLU A 188 -13.88 -29.04 40.32
CA GLU A 188 -14.23 -29.12 41.73
C GLU A 188 -13.17 -29.95 42.48
N ALA A 189 -12.58 -29.37 43.53
CA ALA A 189 -12.27 -29.99 44.82
C ALA A 189 -11.87 -28.89 45.81
#